data_AF-A0A1B2DMR7-F1
#
_entry.id   AF-A0A1B2DMR7-F1
#
_cell.length_a   1.000
_cell.length_b   1.000
_cell.length_c   1.000
_cell.angle_alpha   90.00
_cell.angle_beta   90.00
_cell.angle_gamma   90.00
#
_symmetry.space_group_name_H-M   'P 1'
#
loop_
_entity.id
_entity.type
_entity.pdbx_description
1 polymer ?
#
loop_
_entity_poly.entity_id
_entity_poly.type
_entity_poly.pdbx_seq_one_letter_code
_entity_poly.pdbx_strand_id
1 'polypeptide(L)'
;MGSWGTAALESDEGLDVLDALGKYAVDRQSIKLKELLAHYRELGFLAEDPEEVDFLYDNTAIALAEIVCVYIENGKTQYAELSGLTEIVWNKEDLLELKQLVQQVLDNKGGERELYELRDGDSDWINHLEKVIRILTERL
;
A
#
# COMPACT_ATOMS: atom_id res chain seq x y z
N MET A 1 -1.19 7.25 22.02
CA MET A 1 -1.93 7.25 20.74
C MET A 1 -0.91 7.70 19.70
N GLY A 2 -0.51 6.79 18.82
CA GLY A 2 0.48 7.06 17.76
C GLY A 2 -0.01 8.16 16.82
N SER A 3 0.91 8.77 16.08
CA SER A 3 0.57 9.71 15.02
C SER A 3 0.06 8.90 13.83
N TRP A 4 -1.16 9.18 13.36
CA TRP A 4 -1.78 8.45 12.24
C TRP A 4 -1.48 9.07 10.87
N GLY A 5 -0.83 10.25 10.85
CA GLY A 5 -0.48 11.01 9.65
C GLY A 5 -1.65 11.24 8.68
N THR A 6 -1.36 11.67 7.46
CA THR A 6 -2.28 11.61 6.31
C THR A 6 -2.02 10.35 5.47
N ALA A 7 -0.78 9.89 5.40
CA ALA A 7 -0.38 8.69 4.66
C ALA A 7 -0.27 7.46 5.59
N ALA A 8 -0.45 6.26 5.04
CA ALA A 8 -0.22 5.02 5.80
C ALA A 8 1.23 4.93 6.29
N LEU A 9 2.20 5.34 5.46
CA LEU A 9 3.63 5.36 5.82
C LEU A 9 4.02 6.39 6.90
N GLU A 10 3.06 7.10 7.49
CA GLU A 10 3.25 7.96 8.66
C GLU A 10 2.68 7.35 9.95
N SER A 11 2.05 6.17 9.88
CA SER A 11 1.62 5.37 11.04
C SER A 11 2.64 4.29 11.40
N ASP A 12 2.58 3.81 12.64
CA ASP A 12 3.44 2.72 13.11
C ASP A 12 3.23 1.46 12.24
N GLU A 13 1.98 1.13 11.89
CA GLU A 13 1.66 -0.03 11.05
C GLU A 13 2.17 0.11 9.62
N GLY A 14 2.19 1.32 9.05
CA GLY A 14 2.78 1.54 7.73
C GLY A 14 4.30 1.48 7.75
N LEU A 15 4.94 1.92 8.83
CA LEU A 15 6.39 1.77 9.01
C LEU A 15 6.80 0.31 9.20
N ASP A 16 5.98 -0.51 9.84
CA ASP A 16 6.18 -1.96 9.91
C ASP A 16 6.13 -2.62 8.51
N VAL A 17 5.21 -2.18 7.66
CA VAL A 17 5.16 -2.60 6.24
C VAL A 17 6.44 -2.20 5.52
N LEU A 18 6.91 -0.97 5.69
CA LEU A 18 8.14 -0.49 5.05
C LEU A 18 9.39 -1.27 5.53
N ASP A 19 9.50 -1.54 6.82
CA ASP A 19 10.61 -2.32 7.40
C ASP A 19 10.60 -3.77 6.88
N ALA A 20 9.42 -4.39 6.78
CA ALA A 20 9.27 -5.71 6.16
C ALA A 20 9.73 -5.70 4.69
N LEU A 21 9.39 -4.65 3.93
CA LEU A 21 9.85 -4.51 2.55
C LEU A 21 11.36 -4.30 2.48
N GLY A 22 11.94 -3.51 3.38
CA GLY A 22 13.39 -3.32 3.47
C GLY A 22 14.13 -4.64 3.66
N LYS A 23 13.64 -5.50 4.58
CA LYS A 23 14.17 -6.85 4.79
C LYS A 23 14.00 -7.73 3.56
N TYR A 24 12.85 -7.65 2.88
CA TYR A 24 12.62 -8.39 1.63
C TYR A 24 13.53 -7.88 0.50
N ALA A 25 13.81 -6.58 0.42
CA ALA A 25 14.56 -5.96 -0.67
C ALA A 25 16.07 -5.91 -0.44
N VAL A 26 16.59 -6.26 0.74
CA VAL A 26 18.00 -6.05 1.15
C VAL A 26 19.04 -6.52 0.12
N ASP A 27 18.80 -7.67 -0.51
CA ASP A 27 19.70 -8.27 -1.52
C ASP A 27 19.11 -8.22 -2.94
N ARG A 28 18.10 -7.37 -3.18
CA ARG A 28 17.35 -7.29 -4.44
C ARG A 28 17.43 -5.88 -5.02
N GLN A 29 17.91 -5.80 -6.26
CA GLN A 29 17.88 -4.55 -7.03
C GLN A 29 16.56 -4.33 -7.78
N SER A 30 15.79 -5.39 -8.02
CA SER A 30 14.50 -5.35 -8.72
C SER A 30 13.53 -6.30 -8.03
N ILE A 31 12.28 -5.88 -7.86
CA ILE A 31 11.19 -6.70 -7.32
C ILE A 31 9.99 -6.67 -8.26
N LYS A 32 9.27 -7.79 -8.37
CA LYS A 32 7.99 -7.82 -9.09
C LYS A 32 6.85 -7.54 -8.12
N LEU A 33 5.88 -6.72 -8.52
CA LEU A 33 4.70 -6.41 -7.70
C LEU A 33 3.91 -7.67 -7.36
N LYS A 34 3.75 -8.61 -8.31
CA LYS A 34 3.16 -9.92 -8.03
C LYS A 34 3.84 -10.67 -6.87
N GLU A 35 5.17 -10.72 -6.89
CA GLU A 35 5.95 -11.43 -5.86
C GLU A 35 5.88 -10.70 -4.53
N LEU A 36 5.83 -9.37 -4.57
CA LEU A 36 5.63 -8.53 -3.40
C LEU A 36 4.26 -8.77 -2.75
N LEU A 37 3.17 -8.74 -3.51
CA LEU A 37 1.82 -9.01 -2.99
C LEU A 37 1.72 -10.42 -2.39
N ALA A 38 2.28 -11.43 -3.07
CA ALA A 38 2.34 -12.80 -2.54
C ALA A 38 3.14 -12.88 -1.23
N HIS A 39 4.28 -12.19 -1.15
CA HIS A 39 5.10 -12.17 0.05
C HIS A 39 4.34 -11.59 1.26
N TYR A 40 3.58 -10.50 1.08
CA TYR A 40 2.81 -9.90 2.17
C TYR A 40 1.63 -10.77 2.60
N ARG A 41 1.06 -11.59 1.71
CA ARG A 41 0.10 -12.63 2.10
C ARG A 41 0.74 -13.72 2.94
N GLU A 42 1.91 -14.22 2.53
CA GLU A 42 2.66 -15.24 3.28
C GLU A 42 3.06 -14.75 4.69
N LEU A 43 3.33 -13.45 4.85
CA LEU A 43 3.60 -12.82 6.14
C LEU A 43 2.35 -12.61 7.00
N GLY A 44 1.14 -12.75 6.44
CA GLY A 44 -0.12 -12.45 7.11
C GLY A 44 -0.45 -10.94 7.20
N PHE A 45 0.12 -10.13 6.30
CA PHE A 45 -0.11 -8.68 6.22
C PHE A 45 -1.14 -8.32 5.13
N LEU A 46 -1.42 -9.23 4.19
CA LEU A 46 -2.51 -9.12 3.23
C LEU A 46 -3.37 -10.39 3.30
N ALA A 47 -4.65 -10.24 2.98
CA ALA A 47 -5.55 -11.36 2.89
C ALA A 47 -5.23 -12.31 1.72
N GLU A 48 -5.40 -13.61 1.96
CA GLU A 48 -5.49 -14.61 0.90
C GLU A 48 -6.83 -14.49 0.15
N ASP A 49 -7.91 -14.23 0.88
CA ASP A 49 -9.24 -13.93 0.34
C ASP A 49 -9.45 -12.40 0.27
N PRO A 50 -9.60 -11.80 -0.92
CA PRO A 50 -9.82 -10.36 -1.07
C PRO A 50 -11.07 -9.82 -0.34
N GLU A 51 -12.04 -10.68 0.01
CA GLU A 51 -13.24 -10.29 0.76
C GLU A 51 -12.99 -10.20 2.28
N GLU A 52 -11.88 -10.74 2.80
CA GLU A 52 -11.53 -10.58 4.21
C GLU A 52 -11.25 -9.12 4.55
N VAL A 53 -11.93 -8.65 5.58
CA VAL A 53 -11.81 -7.29 6.10
C VAL A 53 -10.99 -7.34 7.37
N ASP A 54 -9.82 -6.70 7.34
CA ASP A 54 -8.98 -6.48 8.51
C ASP A 54 -8.23 -5.15 8.37
N PHE A 55 -8.11 -4.44 9.49
CA PHE A 55 -7.40 -3.16 9.57
C PHE A 55 -5.96 -3.26 9.03
N LEU A 56 -5.23 -4.33 9.40
CA LEU A 56 -3.85 -4.55 8.98
C LEU A 56 -3.77 -4.75 7.46
N TYR A 57 -4.73 -5.47 6.87
CA TYR A 57 -4.76 -5.72 5.44
C TYR A 57 -4.99 -4.43 4.65
N ASP A 58 -5.94 -3.62 5.09
CA ASP A 58 -6.25 -2.33 4.48
C ASP A 58 -5.05 -1.37 4.57
N ASN A 59 -4.46 -1.25 5.76
CA ASN A 59 -3.30 -0.39 5.96
C ASN A 59 -2.09 -0.85 5.13
N THR A 60 -1.86 -2.16 5.06
CA THR A 60 -0.78 -2.74 4.25
C THR A 60 -0.99 -2.45 2.77
N ALA A 61 -2.19 -2.65 2.23
CA ALA A 61 -2.49 -2.37 0.83
C ALA A 61 -2.22 -0.89 0.48
N ILE A 62 -2.62 0.03 1.35
CA ILE A 62 -2.38 1.48 1.17
C ILE A 62 -0.88 1.78 1.23
N ALA A 63 -0.15 1.26 2.23
CA ALA A 63 1.29 1.48 2.36
C ALA A 63 2.07 0.97 1.14
N LEU A 64 1.76 -0.24 0.65
CA LEU A 64 2.36 -0.77 -0.59
C LEU A 64 2.03 0.10 -1.80
N ALA A 65 0.78 0.55 -1.92
CA ALA A 65 0.35 1.44 -3.00
C ALA A 65 1.07 2.80 -2.96
N GLU A 66 1.28 3.38 -1.79
CA GLU A 66 2.06 4.61 -1.62
C GLU A 66 3.51 4.43 -2.11
N ILE A 67 4.16 3.32 -1.74
CA ILE A 67 5.52 3.01 -2.20
C ILE A 67 5.58 2.87 -3.73
N VAL A 68 4.62 2.13 -4.31
CA VAL A 68 4.51 1.96 -5.76
C VAL A 68 4.24 3.29 -6.46
N CYS A 69 3.36 4.13 -5.93
CA CYS A 69 3.07 5.46 -6.48
C CYS A 69 4.29 6.38 -6.48
N VAL A 70 5.05 6.41 -5.38
CA VAL A 70 6.30 7.18 -5.30
C VAL A 70 7.28 6.72 -6.38
N TYR A 71 7.41 5.41 -6.58
CA TYR A 71 8.26 4.87 -7.64
C TYR A 71 7.74 5.24 -9.04
N ILE A 72 6.42 5.15 -9.28
CA ILE A 72 5.79 5.55 -10.55
C ILE A 72 6.03 7.02 -10.89
N GLU A 73 5.93 7.91 -9.89
CA GLU A 73 6.06 9.35 -10.09
C GLU A 73 7.53 9.77 -10.28
N ASN A 74 8.47 9.12 -9.58
CA ASN A 74 9.85 9.59 -9.48
C ASN A 74 10.88 8.68 -10.18
N GLY A 75 10.50 7.47 -10.58
CA GLY A 75 11.40 6.43 -11.08
C GLY A 75 12.33 5.83 -10.02
N LYS A 76 12.10 6.12 -8.74
CA LYS A 76 12.84 5.59 -7.59
C LYS A 76 12.02 5.71 -6.31
N THR A 77 12.33 4.88 -5.31
CA THR A 77 11.78 5.04 -3.95
C THR A 77 12.47 6.22 -3.24
N GLN A 78 11.82 6.75 -2.20
CA GLN A 78 12.39 7.80 -1.34
C GLN A 78 12.82 7.28 0.04
N TYR A 79 12.59 6.00 0.32
CA TYR A 79 12.73 5.38 1.63
C TYR A 79 14.14 4.81 1.80
N ALA A 80 14.77 5.07 2.96
CA ALA A 80 16.14 4.66 3.23
C ALA A 80 16.27 3.13 3.28
N GLU A 81 15.23 2.46 3.78
CA GLU A 81 15.05 1.01 3.84
C GLU A 81 15.14 0.36 2.46
N LEU A 82 14.82 1.11 1.40
CA LEU A 82 14.77 0.65 0.02
C LEU A 82 15.89 1.23 -0.83
N SER A 83 16.98 1.75 -0.23
CA SER A 83 18.04 2.44 -0.98
C SER A 83 18.75 1.56 -2.02
N GLY A 84 18.74 0.24 -1.83
CA GLY A 84 19.31 -0.72 -2.77
C GLY A 84 18.35 -1.12 -3.91
N LEU A 85 17.06 -0.82 -3.77
CA LEU A 85 16.04 -1.16 -4.75
C LEU A 85 16.03 -0.13 -5.87
N THR A 86 16.33 -0.58 -7.09
CA THR A 86 16.39 0.27 -8.27
C THR A 86 15.14 0.16 -9.14
N GLU A 87 14.39 -0.94 -9.04
CA GLU A 87 13.26 -1.21 -9.91
C GLU A 87 12.10 -1.91 -9.20
N ILE A 88 10.89 -1.44 -9.45
CA ILE A 88 9.65 -2.18 -9.19
C ILE A 88 9.05 -2.51 -10.55
N VAL A 89 8.85 -3.79 -10.83
CA VAL A 89 8.28 -4.29 -12.08
C VAL A 89 6.83 -4.70 -11.81
N TRP A 90 5.89 -4.20 -12.60
CA TRP A 90 4.48 -4.60 -12.52
C TRP A 90 3.94 -4.97 -13.89
N ASN A 91 2.93 -5.82 -13.91
CA ASN A 91 2.04 -5.96 -15.06
C ASN A 91 0.69 -5.26 -14.75
N LYS A 92 -0.21 -5.25 -15.73
CA LYS A 92 -1.53 -4.61 -15.59
C LYS A 92 -2.42 -5.29 -14.54
N GLU A 93 -2.35 -6.61 -14.42
CA GLU A 93 -3.15 -7.39 -13.47
C GLU A 93 -2.72 -7.11 -12.03
N ASP A 94 -1.41 -7.16 -11.75
CA ASP A 94 -0.85 -6.91 -10.41
C ASP A 94 -1.17 -5.48 -9.94
N LEU A 95 -1.08 -4.50 -10.86
CA LEU A 95 -1.38 -3.11 -10.53
C LEU A 95 -2.88 -2.89 -10.32
N LEU A 96 -3.73 -3.61 -11.08
CA LEU A 96 -5.18 -3.57 -10.93
C LEU A 96 -5.58 -4.16 -9.58
N GLU A 97 -4.96 -5.26 -9.18
CA GLU A 97 -5.16 -5.90 -7.87
C GLU A 97 -4.84 -4.93 -6.73
N LEU A 98 -3.64 -4.34 -6.73
CA LEU A 98 -3.26 -3.34 -5.73
C LEU A 98 -4.24 -2.16 -5.69
N LYS A 99 -4.66 -1.67 -6.87
CA LYS A 99 -5.64 -0.59 -6.98
C LYS A 99 -7.00 -0.99 -6.40
N GLN A 100 -7.45 -2.23 -6.60
CA GLN A 100 -8.71 -2.73 -6.04
C GLN A 100 -8.64 -2.84 -4.51
N LEU A 101 -7.52 -3.33 -3.96
CA LEU A 101 -7.29 -3.43 -2.51
C LEU A 101 -7.33 -2.05 -1.82
N VAL A 102 -6.88 -0.99 -2.48
CA VAL A 102 -6.98 0.38 -1.96
C VAL A 102 -8.39 0.96 -2.17
N GLN A 103 -8.97 0.75 -3.36
CA GLN A 103 -10.29 1.28 -3.71
C GLN A 103 -11.39 0.77 -2.78
N GLN A 104 -11.37 -0.51 -2.41
CA GLN A 104 -12.35 -1.09 -1.50
C GLN A 104 -12.35 -0.43 -0.11
N VAL A 105 -11.23 0.16 0.33
CA VAL A 105 -11.17 0.92 1.58
C VAL A 105 -11.94 2.22 1.42
N LEU A 106 -11.64 2.98 0.34
CA LEU A 106 -12.28 4.27 0.07
C LEU A 106 -13.79 4.12 -0.19
N ASP A 107 -14.21 3.03 -0.81
CA ASP A 107 -15.61 2.76 -1.16
C ASP A 107 -16.43 2.24 0.04
N ASN A 108 -15.81 1.99 1.21
CA ASN A 108 -16.45 1.37 2.38
C ASN A 108 -17.34 2.33 3.21
N LYS A 109 -18.01 3.29 2.57
CA LYS A 109 -18.87 4.22 3.30
C LYS A 109 -20.06 3.50 3.95
N GLY A 110 -20.02 3.35 5.27
CA GLY A 110 -21.02 2.62 6.06
C GLY A 110 -20.92 1.09 5.94
N GLY A 111 -19.76 0.56 5.52
CA GLY A 111 -19.44 -0.86 5.52
C GLY A 111 -18.58 -1.26 6.74
N GLU A 112 -17.97 -2.44 6.71
CA GLU A 112 -17.36 -3.08 7.89
C GLU A 112 -15.85 -2.80 8.09
N ARG A 113 -15.18 -2.13 7.15
CA ARG A 113 -13.75 -1.79 7.26
C ARG A 113 -13.49 -0.73 8.33
N GLU A 114 -12.89 -1.18 9.43
CA GLU A 114 -12.47 -0.35 10.57
C GLU A 114 -11.59 0.84 10.17
N LEU A 115 -10.63 0.64 9.25
CA LEU A 115 -9.73 1.72 8.84
C LEU A 115 -10.49 2.91 8.24
N TYR A 116 -11.52 2.64 7.44
CA TYR A 116 -12.35 3.71 6.88
C TYR A 116 -13.16 4.41 7.97
N GLU A 117 -13.82 3.66 8.86
CA GLU A 117 -14.61 4.24 9.95
C GLU A 117 -13.78 5.14 10.87
N LEU A 118 -12.51 4.79 11.12
CA LEU A 118 -11.59 5.60 11.91
C LEU A 118 -11.19 6.93 11.22
N ARG A 119 -11.35 7.02 9.90
CA ARG A 119 -10.81 8.10 9.05
C ARG A 119 -11.87 8.83 8.21
N ASP A 120 -13.15 8.45 8.28
CA ASP A 120 -14.21 8.96 7.40
C ASP A 120 -14.48 10.48 7.52
N GLY A 121 -14.08 11.08 8.64
CA GLY A 121 -14.11 12.52 8.89
C GLY A 121 -12.83 13.28 8.49
N ASP A 122 -11.78 12.58 8.08
CA ASP A 122 -10.48 13.15 7.71
C ASP A 122 -10.42 13.41 6.19
N SER A 123 -10.71 14.65 5.79
CA SER A 123 -10.69 15.03 4.37
C SER A 123 -9.31 14.91 3.74
N ASP A 124 -8.23 15.11 4.50
CA ASP A 124 -6.88 15.05 3.96
C ASP A 124 -6.51 13.60 3.63
N TRP A 125 -6.87 12.66 4.51
CA TRP A 125 -6.73 11.22 4.25
C TRP A 125 -7.55 10.75 3.04
N ILE A 126 -8.82 11.18 2.94
CA ILE A 126 -9.67 10.84 1.79
C ILE A 126 -9.04 11.34 0.48
N ASN A 127 -8.65 12.63 0.44
CA ASN A 127 -8.01 13.23 -0.74
C ASN A 127 -6.70 12.51 -1.09
N HIS A 128 -5.97 12.03 -0.09
CA HIS A 128 -4.75 11.25 -0.28
C HIS A 128 -5.02 9.87 -0.90
N LEU A 129 -6.01 9.10 -0.40
CA LEU A 129 -6.40 7.83 -1.03
C LEU A 129 -6.88 8.03 -2.48
N GLU A 130 -7.67 9.07 -2.73
CA GLU A 130 -8.11 9.41 -4.10
C GLU A 130 -6.91 9.69 -5.02
N LYS A 131 -5.87 10.38 -4.52
CA LYS A 131 -4.64 10.61 -5.27
C LYS A 131 -3.91 9.30 -5.56
N VAL A 132 -3.75 8.42 -4.57
CA VAL A 132 -3.11 7.10 -4.74
C VAL A 132 -3.83 6.29 -5.81
N ILE A 133 -5.16 6.17 -5.71
CA ILE A 133 -6.00 5.45 -6.69
C ILE A 133 -5.85 6.05 -8.10
N ARG A 134 -5.81 7.39 -8.21
CA ARG A 134 -5.62 8.08 -9.50
C ARG A 134 -4.29 7.70 -10.14
N ILE A 135 -3.19 7.74 -9.39
CA ILE A 135 -1.84 7.41 -9.92
C ILE A 135 -1.82 5.97 -10.43
N LEU A 136 -2.36 5.02 -9.66
CA LEU A 136 -2.45 3.62 -10.09
C LEU A 136 -3.28 3.48 -11.36
N THR A 137 -4.40 4.20 -11.45
CA THR A 137 -5.31 4.16 -12.61
C THR A 137 -4.66 4.69 -13.89
N GLU A 138 -3.83 5.73 -13.80
CA GLU A 138 -3.11 6.30 -14.95
C GLU A 138 -2.05 5.37 -15.56
N ARG A 139 -1.71 4.27 -14.87
CA ARG A 139 -0.72 3.27 -15.30
C ARG A 139 -1.33 1.92 -15.70
N LEU A 140 -2.65 1.80 -15.70
CA LEU A 140 -3.41 0.62 -16.17
C LEU A 140 -3.73 0.69 -17.67
#